data_AF-A0A168QXP0-F1
#
_entry.id   AF-A0A168QXP0-F1
#
_cell.length_a   1.000
_cell.length_b   1.000
_cell.length_c   1.000
_cell.angle_alpha   90.00
_cell.angle_beta   90.00
_cell.angle_gamma   90.00
#
_symmetry.space_group_name_H-M   'P 1'
#
loop_
_entity.id
_entity.type
_entity.pdbx_description
1 polymer ?
#
loop_
_entity_poly.entity_id
_entity_poly.type
_entity_poly.pdbx_seq_one_letter_code
_entity_poly.pdbx_strand_id
1 'polypeptide(L)'
;MMNKKLVMIPILLVIIALIGYLFFYGKPTSFPNNAQAIKAMNELYAEANVGIISDVIPLDSRHVFVPFISGDNLYGMSFWVWDRFQWKLGRIDTRGEPYIWKINERDASTHYIVWNMDPKDELRELKYYLIGERDFHSSASLETYIPRIQIEKTISLQKKNYGVLPFPKEWAELVNRNLRLSKANQPPSLFQMNTPSSTMYVGWIPYGELGKVVFPENTVNGSSFDSDGINLDFVRILNEVELEIPK
;
A
#
# COMPACT_ATOMS: atom_id res chain seq x y z
N MET A 1 -29.44 41.45 34.82
CA MET A 1 -28.25 40.57 34.85
C MET A 1 -28.50 39.39 33.91
N MET A 2 -27.82 39.33 32.78
CA MET A 2 -27.98 38.21 31.83
C MET A 2 -27.51 36.93 32.53
N ASN A 3 -28.37 35.90 32.54
CA ASN A 3 -28.06 34.64 33.22
C ASN A 3 -26.76 34.07 32.63
N LYS A 4 -25.66 34.08 33.41
CA LYS A 4 -24.33 33.64 32.96
C LYS A 4 -24.35 32.23 32.35
N LYS A 5 -25.33 31.40 32.72
CA LYS A 5 -25.59 30.06 32.19
C LYS A 5 -26.04 30.06 30.70
N LEU A 6 -26.74 31.09 30.23
CA LEU A 6 -27.21 31.18 28.83
C LEU A 6 -26.08 31.59 27.85
N VAL A 7 -25.04 32.27 28.32
CA VAL A 7 -23.86 32.64 27.51
C VAL A 7 -22.79 31.54 27.51
N MET A 8 -22.76 30.70 28.53
CA MET A 8 -21.76 29.63 28.67
C MET A 8 -21.99 28.45 27.72
N ILE A 9 -23.26 28.14 27.41
CA ILE A 9 -23.66 27.06 26.49
C ILE A 9 -23.14 27.28 25.05
N PRO A 10 -23.32 28.44 24.41
CA PRO A 10 -22.79 28.66 23.07
C PRO A 10 -21.26 28.67 23.02
N ILE A 11 -20.59 29.16 24.07
CA ILE A 11 -19.11 29.09 24.17
C ILE A 11 -18.64 27.63 24.23
N LEU A 12 -19.30 26.80 25.03
CA LEU A 12 -18.98 25.38 25.13
C LEU A 12 -19.18 24.66 23.79
N LEU A 13 -20.27 24.96 23.07
CA LEU A 13 -20.52 24.40 21.74
C LEU A 13 -19.46 24.82 20.73
N VAL A 14 -19.00 26.08 20.76
CA VAL A 14 -17.89 26.55 19.90
C VAL A 14 -16.59 25.83 20.23
N ILE A 15 -16.29 25.60 21.52
CA ILE A 15 -15.09 24.86 21.93
C ILE A 15 -15.17 23.39 21.47
N ILE A 16 -16.32 22.73 21.63
CA ILE A 16 -16.53 21.35 21.16
C ILE A 16 -16.39 21.27 19.63
N ALA A 17 -16.98 22.21 18.90
CA ALA A 17 -16.86 22.29 17.45
C ALA A 17 -15.40 22.53 17.01
N LEU A 18 -14.66 23.38 17.74
CA LEU A 18 -13.24 23.63 17.46
C LEU A 18 -12.37 22.40 17.76
N ILE A 19 -12.60 21.72 18.88
CA ILE A 19 -11.90 20.47 19.22
C ILE A 19 -12.20 19.40 18.17
N GLY A 20 -13.47 19.24 17.78
CA GLY A 20 -13.87 18.34 16.70
C GLY A 20 -13.18 18.70 15.39
N TYR A 21 -13.18 19.98 15.01
CA TYR A 21 -12.52 20.46 13.80
C TYR A 21 -11.02 20.15 13.82
N LEU A 22 -10.31 20.45 14.91
CA LEU A 22 -8.89 20.15 15.02
C LEU A 22 -8.64 18.64 14.98
N PHE A 23 -9.48 17.83 15.61
CA PHE A 23 -9.34 16.38 15.64
C PHE A 23 -9.43 15.74 14.24
N PHE A 24 -10.31 16.26 13.38
CA PHE A 24 -10.45 15.78 12.00
C PHE A 24 -9.47 16.45 11.02
N TYR A 25 -9.27 17.76 11.13
CA TYR A 25 -8.50 18.57 10.16
C TYR A 25 -7.11 18.99 10.62
N GLY A 26 -6.66 18.53 11.79
CA GLY A 26 -5.33 18.79 12.32
C GLY A 26 -4.24 18.37 11.33
N LYS A 27 -3.34 19.30 11.00
CA LYS A 27 -2.24 19.03 10.09
C LYS A 27 -1.20 18.12 10.76
N PRO A 28 -0.59 17.20 10.01
CA PRO A 28 0.51 16.38 10.48
C PRO A 28 1.67 17.20 11.01
N THR A 29 2.20 16.82 12.17
CA THR A 29 3.50 17.34 12.62
C THR A 29 4.61 16.66 11.85
N SER A 30 5.84 17.16 11.97
CA SER A 30 7.02 16.50 11.44
C SER A 30 7.06 15.02 11.88
N PHE A 31 7.48 14.16 10.97
CA PHE A 31 7.72 12.75 11.25
C PHE A 31 8.74 12.60 12.40
N PRO A 32 8.64 11.58 13.28
CA PRO A 32 9.61 11.35 14.33
C PRO A 32 11.02 11.24 13.76
N ASN A 33 12.03 11.69 14.51
CA ASN A 33 13.41 11.48 14.08
C ASN A 33 13.77 9.98 14.09
N ASN A 34 14.86 9.61 13.43
CA ASN A 34 15.21 8.19 13.26
C ASN A 34 15.31 7.43 14.60
N ALA A 35 15.90 8.04 15.64
CA ALA A 35 16.03 7.38 16.94
C ALA A 35 14.65 7.13 17.60
N GLN A 36 13.73 8.08 17.49
CA GLN A 36 12.35 7.93 17.98
C GLN A 36 11.58 6.88 17.20
N ALA A 37 11.69 6.88 15.86
CA ALA A 37 11.02 5.92 15.00
C ALA A 37 11.54 4.49 15.22
N ILE A 38 12.86 4.30 15.32
CA ILE A 38 13.49 3.00 15.65
C ILE A 38 13.00 2.50 17.00
N LYS A 39 13.00 3.36 18.02
CA LYS A 39 12.51 2.99 19.35
C LYS A 39 11.05 2.54 19.29
N ALA A 40 10.18 3.31 18.63
CA ALA A 40 8.77 2.98 18.51
C ALA A 40 8.52 1.67 17.73
N MET A 41 9.31 1.38 16.68
CA MET A 41 9.25 0.10 15.96
C MET A 41 9.61 -1.08 16.86
N ASN A 42 10.73 -0.98 17.60
CA ASN A 42 11.21 -2.06 18.46
C ASN A 42 10.36 -2.24 19.73
N GLU A 43 9.72 -1.16 20.22
CA GLU A 43 8.74 -1.24 21.32
C GLU A 43 7.45 -1.93 20.88
N LEU A 44 6.99 -1.68 19.65
CA LEU A 44 5.79 -2.33 19.12
C LEU A 44 6.04 -3.78 18.71
N TYR A 45 7.17 -4.05 18.05
CA TYR A 45 7.53 -5.37 17.55
C TYR A 45 9.04 -5.62 17.70
N ALA A 46 9.42 -6.18 18.84
CA ALA A 46 10.82 -6.42 19.19
C ALA A 46 11.55 -7.37 18.22
N GLU A 47 10.82 -8.33 17.61
CA GLU A 47 11.39 -9.27 16.63
C GLU A 47 11.87 -8.57 15.35
N ALA A 48 11.39 -7.36 15.05
CA ALA A 48 11.91 -6.60 13.91
C ALA A 48 13.37 -6.18 14.10
N ASN A 49 13.82 -6.04 15.35
CA ASN A 49 15.19 -5.69 15.72
C ASN A 49 15.74 -4.54 14.85
N VAL A 50 14.96 -3.48 14.65
CA VAL A 50 15.31 -2.40 13.72
C VAL A 50 16.59 -1.72 14.15
N GLY A 51 17.59 -1.72 13.26
CA GLY A 51 18.89 -1.10 13.50
C GLY A 51 19.02 0.28 12.83
N ILE A 52 18.70 0.35 11.54
CA ILE A 52 18.93 1.55 10.72
C ILE A 52 17.71 1.83 9.85
N ILE A 53 17.24 3.08 9.82
CA ILE A 53 16.28 3.55 8.84
C ILE A 53 17.02 3.95 7.57
N SER A 54 16.65 3.34 6.44
CA SER A 54 17.27 3.62 5.14
C SER A 54 16.76 4.92 4.52
N ASP A 55 15.47 5.21 4.67
CA ASP A 55 14.84 6.43 4.16
C ASP A 55 13.51 6.71 4.88
N VAL A 56 13.00 7.93 4.74
CA VAL A 56 11.65 8.30 5.18
C VAL A 56 10.93 8.86 3.97
N ILE A 57 9.98 8.11 3.42
CA ILE A 57 9.35 8.41 2.13
C ILE A 57 7.88 8.80 2.37
N PRO A 58 7.55 10.11 2.36
CA PRO A 58 6.16 10.55 2.44
C PRO A 58 5.41 10.14 1.18
N LEU A 59 4.26 9.48 1.35
CA LEU A 59 3.35 9.15 0.25
C LEU A 59 2.36 10.29 0.02
N ASP A 60 1.88 10.86 1.12
CA ASP A 60 1.08 12.08 1.14
C ASP A 60 1.35 12.83 2.47
N SER A 61 0.47 13.76 2.84
CA SER A 61 0.64 14.50 4.10
C SER A 61 0.59 13.61 5.35
N ARG A 62 -0.14 12.49 5.33
CA ARG A 62 -0.54 11.66 6.48
C ARG A 62 0.00 10.22 6.43
N HIS A 63 0.67 9.81 5.35
CA HIS A 63 1.18 8.46 5.19
C HIS A 63 2.65 8.48 4.85
N VAL A 64 3.44 7.69 5.58
CA VAL A 64 4.89 7.61 5.41
C VAL A 64 5.29 6.14 5.34
N PHE A 65 6.05 5.81 4.30
CA PHE A 65 6.70 4.53 4.12
C PHE A 65 8.17 4.64 4.56
N VAL A 66 8.62 3.71 5.40
CA VAL A 66 9.96 3.75 5.99
C VAL A 66 10.63 2.37 5.80
N PRO A 67 11.50 2.21 4.78
CA PRO A 67 12.36 1.04 4.66
C PRO A 67 13.47 1.08 5.72
N PHE A 68 13.80 -0.08 6.28
CA PHE A 68 14.81 -0.21 7.32
C PHE A 68 15.66 -1.47 7.14
N ILE A 69 16.77 -1.51 7.87
CA ILE A 69 17.66 -2.67 8.00
C ILE A 69 17.67 -3.07 9.47
N SER A 70 17.38 -4.34 9.76
CA SER A 70 17.44 -4.90 11.11
C SER A 70 18.89 -5.09 11.59
N GLY A 71 19.08 -5.30 12.89
CA GLY A 71 20.36 -5.69 13.47
C GLY A 71 20.89 -7.03 12.93
N ASP A 72 19.99 -7.89 12.44
CA ASP A 72 20.30 -9.16 11.79
C ASP A 72 20.51 -9.01 10.27
N ASN A 73 20.61 -7.77 9.78
CA ASN A 73 20.81 -7.42 8.39
C ASN A 73 19.70 -7.95 7.45
N LEU A 74 18.46 -7.94 7.95
CA LEU A 74 17.25 -8.16 7.15
C LEU A 74 16.69 -6.83 6.66
N TYR A 75 16.15 -6.82 5.43
CA TYR A 75 15.61 -5.64 4.79
C TYR A 75 14.09 -5.61 4.97
N GLY A 76 13.64 -4.77 5.90
CA GLY A 76 12.24 -4.68 6.33
C GLY A 76 11.57 -3.37 5.96
N MET A 77 10.28 -3.28 6.23
CA MET A 77 9.44 -2.13 5.88
C MET A 77 8.52 -1.76 7.03
N SER A 78 8.26 -0.47 7.20
CA SER A 78 7.26 0.00 8.16
C SER A 78 6.34 1.07 7.57
N PHE A 79 5.10 1.06 8.04
CA PHE A 79 3.98 1.79 7.48
C PHE A 79 3.38 2.68 8.55
N TRP A 80 3.44 3.99 8.33
CA TRP A 80 3.08 4.99 9.34
C TRP A 80 1.92 5.85 8.86
N VAL A 81 0.96 6.08 9.77
CA VAL A 81 -0.22 6.90 9.52
C VAL A 81 -0.29 8.00 10.57
N TRP A 82 -0.53 9.23 10.12
CA TRP A 82 -0.88 10.32 11.00
C TRP A 82 -2.35 10.23 11.39
N ASP A 83 -2.59 9.91 12.65
CA ASP A 83 -3.92 9.80 13.22
C ASP A 83 -3.96 10.44 14.61
N ARG A 84 -5.03 11.18 14.92
CA ARG A 84 -5.26 11.85 16.22
C ARG A 84 -4.03 12.58 16.78
N PHE A 85 -3.44 13.44 15.96
CA PHE A 85 -2.30 14.29 16.30
C PHE A 85 -0.97 13.57 16.58
N GLN A 86 -0.82 12.32 16.15
CA GLN A 86 0.44 11.60 16.28
C GLN A 86 0.68 10.66 15.10
N TRP A 87 1.96 10.42 14.81
CA TRP A 87 2.36 9.35 13.90
C TRP A 87 2.20 8.02 14.60
N LYS A 88 1.35 7.17 14.06
CA LYS A 88 1.17 5.79 14.51
C LYS A 88 1.86 4.86 13.53
N LEU A 89 2.66 3.96 14.07
CA LEU A 89 3.11 2.78 13.34
C LEU A 89 1.90 1.88 13.19
N GLY A 90 1.49 1.58 11.95
CA GLY A 90 0.34 0.73 11.66
C GLY A 90 0.75 -0.70 11.31
N ARG A 91 1.90 -0.89 10.66
CA ARG A 91 2.44 -2.20 10.32
C ARG A 91 3.96 -2.19 10.20
N ILE A 92 4.57 -3.31 10.52
CA ILE A 92 6.01 -3.56 10.36
C ILE A 92 6.24 -4.97 9.80
N ASP A 93 7.04 -5.05 8.75
CA ASP A 93 7.40 -6.29 8.06
C ASP A 93 8.93 -6.46 8.12
N THR A 94 9.40 -7.64 8.49
CA THR A 94 10.85 -8.00 8.44
C THR A 94 11.30 -8.47 7.06
N ARG A 95 10.36 -8.50 6.12
CA ARG A 95 10.52 -8.79 4.69
C ARG A 95 10.36 -7.53 3.86
N GLY A 96 10.88 -7.59 2.64
CA GLY A 96 11.02 -6.44 1.74
C GLY A 96 10.27 -6.55 0.42
N GLU A 97 9.50 -7.62 0.24
CA GLU A 97 8.79 -7.92 -1.00
C GLU A 97 7.76 -6.84 -1.36
N PRO A 98 7.41 -6.68 -2.64
CA PRO A 98 6.49 -5.63 -3.04
C PRO A 98 5.07 -5.80 -2.48
N TYR A 99 4.52 -4.73 -1.93
CA TYR A 99 3.10 -4.60 -1.57
C TYR A 99 2.47 -3.39 -2.26
N ILE A 100 1.17 -3.47 -2.52
CA ILE A 100 0.37 -2.30 -2.85
C ILE A 100 -0.21 -1.75 -1.55
N TRP A 101 0.21 -0.56 -1.14
CA TRP A 101 -0.46 0.18 -0.09
C TRP A 101 -1.61 1.00 -0.66
N LYS A 102 -2.84 0.62 -0.29
CA LYS A 102 -4.07 1.30 -0.70
C LYS A 102 -4.47 2.34 0.34
N ILE A 103 -4.05 3.59 0.16
CA ILE A 103 -4.44 4.68 1.06
C ILE A 103 -5.96 4.89 1.07
N ASN A 104 -6.59 4.84 -0.12
CA ASN A 104 -8.04 4.80 -0.27
C ASN A 104 -8.43 3.72 -1.27
N GLU A 105 -9.02 2.62 -0.79
CA GLU A 105 -9.49 1.49 -1.61
C GLU A 105 -10.41 1.86 -2.78
N ARG A 106 -11.09 3.01 -2.69
CA ARG A 106 -12.04 3.47 -3.70
C ARG A 106 -11.41 4.39 -4.75
N ASP A 107 -10.12 4.69 -4.61
CA ASP A 107 -9.37 5.53 -5.53
C ASP A 107 -7.94 5.02 -5.75
N ALA A 108 -7.74 4.32 -6.86
CA ALA A 108 -6.46 3.77 -7.28
C ALA A 108 -5.37 4.82 -7.54
N SER A 109 -5.71 6.11 -7.66
CA SER A 109 -4.69 7.17 -7.76
C SER A 109 -3.93 7.39 -6.46
N THR A 110 -4.46 6.85 -5.35
CA THR A 110 -3.83 6.88 -4.02
C THR A 110 -3.14 5.56 -3.68
N HIS A 111 -2.97 4.65 -4.65
CA HIS A 111 -2.28 3.38 -4.46
C HIS A 111 -0.81 3.51 -4.79
N TYR A 112 0.03 2.87 -3.98
CA TYR A 112 1.48 2.88 -4.12
C TYR A 112 2.00 1.45 -4.04
N ILE A 113 2.88 1.09 -4.97
CA ILE A 113 3.69 -0.12 -4.84
C ILE A 113 4.93 0.25 -4.03
N VAL A 114 5.20 -0.46 -2.95
CA VAL A 114 6.35 -0.21 -2.06
C VAL A 114 7.20 -1.47 -1.93
N TRP A 115 8.52 -1.31 -1.76
CA TRP A 115 9.45 -2.44 -1.62
C TRP A 115 10.74 -2.03 -0.88
N ASN A 116 11.44 -3.03 -0.36
CA ASN A 116 12.80 -2.91 0.20
C ASN A 116 13.61 -4.19 -0.05
N MET A 117 14.24 -4.33 -1.22
CA MET A 117 14.91 -5.56 -1.66
C MET A 117 16.22 -5.80 -0.90
N ASP A 118 16.47 -7.05 -0.51
CA ASP A 118 17.75 -7.47 0.04
C ASP A 118 18.82 -7.49 -1.08
N PRO A 119 19.96 -6.78 -0.94
CA PRO A 119 21.03 -6.81 -1.92
C PRO A 119 21.61 -8.20 -2.22
N LYS A 120 21.46 -9.17 -1.30
CA LYS A 120 21.92 -10.55 -1.49
C LYS A 120 21.16 -11.30 -2.58
N ASP A 121 19.96 -10.83 -2.94
CA ASP A 121 19.19 -11.39 -4.04
C ASP A 121 19.70 -10.92 -5.43
N GLU A 122 20.69 -10.02 -5.46
CA GLU A 122 21.39 -9.54 -6.67
C GLU A 122 20.45 -9.02 -7.78
N LEU A 123 19.29 -8.51 -7.37
CA LEU A 123 18.30 -7.96 -8.29
C LEU A 123 18.77 -6.65 -8.93
N ARG A 124 18.52 -6.52 -10.23
CA ARG A 124 18.85 -5.32 -11.01
C ARG A 124 17.60 -4.58 -11.49
N GLU A 125 16.51 -5.31 -11.69
CA GLU A 125 15.28 -4.78 -12.26
C GLU A 125 14.06 -5.50 -11.68
N LEU A 126 12.97 -4.74 -11.51
CA LEU A 126 11.64 -5.24 -11.18
C LEU A 126 10.70 -4.88 -12.32
N LYS A 127 10.02 -5.89 -12.88
CA LYS A 127 8.93 -5.66 -13.83
C LYS A 127 7.61 -5.92 -13.15
N TYR A 128 6.79 -4.89 -13.02
CA TYR A 128 5.43 -4.98 -12.51
C TYR A 128 4.45 -5.08 -13.67
N TYR A 129 3.38 -5.85 -13.48
CA TYR A 129 2.34 -6.06 -14.48
C TYR A 129 0.98 -5.85 -13.84
N LEU A 130 0.20 -4.89 -14.36
CA LEU A 130 -1.24 -4.86 -14.11
C LEU A 130 -1.89 -5.86 -15.06
N ILE A 131 -2.53 -6.88 -14.49
CA ILE A 131 -3.16 -7.97 -15.24
C ILE A 131 -4.65 -7.95 -14.96
N GLY A 132 -5.46 -7.81 -16.00
CA GLY A 132 -6.88 -8.12 -16.00
C GLY A 132 -7.11 -9.48 -16.64
N GLU A 133 -7.70 -10.43 -15.90
CA GLU A 133 -7.92 -11.77 -16.44
C GLU A 133 -8.97 -11.77 -17.54
N ARG A 134 -8.81 -12.68 -18.50
CA ARG A 134 -9.85 -12.95 -19.50
C ARG A 134 -11.00 -13.66 -18.80
N ASP A 135 -12.22 -13.32 -19.18
CA ASP A 135 -13.39 -14.07 -18.72
C ASP A 135 -14.39 -14.24 -19.87
N PHE A 136 -15.09 -15.35 -19.87
CA PHE A 136 -16.14 -15.64 -20.84
C PHE A 136 -17.35 -16.20 -20.10
N HIS A 137 -18.44 -15.45 -20.17
CA HIS A 137 -19.71 -15.85 -19.59
C HIS A 137 -20.70 -16.13 -20.71
N SER A 138 -21.25 -17.35 -20.75
CA SER A 138 -22.33 -17.72 -21.67
C SER A 138 -23.57 -18.09 -20.87
N SER A 139 -24.67 -17.41 -21.17
CA SER A 139 -26.01 -17.73 -20.69
C SER A 139 -26.93 -17.90 -21.90
N ALA A 140 -28.11 -18.51 -21.73
CA ALA A 140 -29.03 -18.89 -22.81
C ALA A 140 -29.44 -17.74 -23.77
N SER A 141 -29.18 -16.49 -23.42
CA SER A 141 -29.49 -15.31 -24.24
C SER A 141 -28.37 -14.25 -24.32
N LEU A 142 -27.21 -14.46 -23.68
CA LEU A 142 -26.12 -13.47 -23.70
C LEU A 142 -24.75 -14.14 -23.55
N GLU A 143 -23.87 -13.88 -24.50
CA GLU A 143 -22.44 -14.18 -24.45
C GLU A 143 -21.68 -12.89 -24.16
N THR A 144 -20.88 -12.89 -23.10
CA THR A 144 -20.03 -11.76 -22.71
C THR A 144 -18.57 -12.22 -22.69
N TYR A 145 -17.72 -11.55 -23.45
CA TYR A 145 -16.28 -11.77 -23.46
C TYR A 145 -15.56 -10.56 -22.85
N ILE A 146 -14.68 -10.82 -21.88
CA ILE A 146 -13.80 -9.83 -21.26
C ILE A 146 -12.38 -10.13 -21.75
N PRO A 147 -11.75 -9.23 -22.54
CA PRO A 147 -10.39 -9.42 -23.02
C PRO A 147 -9.38 -9.30 -21.87
N ARG A 148 -8.23 -9.96 -22.03
CA ARG A 148 -7.09 -9.80 -21.13
C ARG A 148 -6.51 -8.38 -21.23
N ILE A 149 -6.14 -7.83 -20.09
CA ILE A 149 -5.35 -6.60 -19.99
C ILE A 149 -4.00 -6.96 -19.40
N GLN A 150 -2.91 -6.46 -20.00
CA GLN A 150 -1.56 -6.62 -19.48
C GLN A 150 -0.75 -5.37 -19.78
N ILE A 151 -0.35 -4.64 -18.74
CA ILE A 151 0.44 -3.41 -18.86
C ILE A 151 1.67 -3.53 -17.98
N GLU A 152 2.85 -3.37 -18.58
CA GLU A 152 4.15 -3.47 -17.91
C GLU A 152 4.59 -2.12 -17.33
N LYS A 153 5.22 -2.16 -16.16
CA LYS A 153 6.00 -1.06 -15.59
C LYS A 153 7.31 -1.58 -15.02
N THR A 154 8.40 -1.02 -15.53
CA THR A 154 9.76 -1.47 -15.20
C THR A 154 10.50 -0.49 -14.31
N ILE A 155 11.19 -1.01 -13.29
CA ILE A 155 11.92 -0.26 -12.27
C ILE A 155 13.34 -0.80 -12.15
N SER A 156 14.33 0.09 -12.27
CA SER A 156 15.74 -0.26 -12.06
C SER A 156 16.13 -0.14 -10.58
N LEU A 157 16.83 -1.16 -10.07
CA LEU A 157 17.36 -1.20 -8.70
C LEU A 157 18.83 -0.77 -8.61
N GLN A 158 19.46 -0.32 -9.71
CA GLN A 158 20.89 0.00 -9.73
C GLN A 158 21.33 1.08 -8.73
N LYS A 159 20.42 1.99 -8.34
CA LYS A 159 20.72 3.10 -7.42
C LYS A 159 20.25 2.85 -5.99
N LYS A 160 19.07 2.24 -5.84
CA LYS A 160 18.41 2.01 -4.55
C LYS A 160 17.63 0.71 -4.63
N ASN A 161 17.75 -0.10 -3.58
CA ASN A 161 17.07 -1.38 -3.48
C ASN A 161 15.67 -1.26 -2.86
N TYR A 162 15.32 -0.08 -2.34
CA TYR A 162 14.00 0.24 -1.82
C TYR A 162 13.35 1.34 -2.64
N GLY A 163 12.02 1.44 -2.55
CA GLY A 163 11.33 2.51 -3.22
C GLY A 163 9.82 2.48 -3.10
N VAL A 164 9.24 3.49 -3.73
CA VAL A 164 7.81 3.71 -3.85
C VAL A 164 7.52 4.05 -5.30
N LEU A 165 6.53 3.38 -5.87
CA LEU A 165 5.98 3.66 -7.19
C LEU A 165 4.49 4.01 -7.02
N PRO A 166 4.11 5.29 -7.16
CA PRO A 166 2.70 5.64 -7.33
C PRO A 166 2.13 4.87 -8.52
N PHE A 167 0.89 4.40 -8.42
CA PHE A 167 0.24 3.74 -9.53
C PHE A 167 0.35 4.61 -10.80
N PRO A 168 0.89 4.08 -11.90
CA PRO A 168 0.89 4.81 -13.17
C PRO A 168 -0.52 5.30 -13.49
N LYS A 169 -0.63 6.51 -14.05
CA LYS A 169 -1.95 7.12 -14.33
C LYS A 169 -2.89 6.19 -15.09
N GLU A 170 -2.38 5.49 -16.10
CA GLU A 170 -3.13 4.49 -16.87
C GLU A 170 -3.64 3.33 -16.01
N TRP A 171 -2.82 2.81 -15.09
CA TRP A 171 -3.21 1.76 -14.17
C TRP A 171 -4.32 2.24 -13.23
N ALA A 172 -4.14 3.42 -12.63
CA ALA A 172 -5.12 4.01 -11.73
C ALA A 172 -6.47 4.25 -12.45
N GLU A 173 -6.44 4.72 -13.70
CA GLU A 173 -7.66 4.92 -14.49
C GLU A 173 -8.39 3.60 -14.79
N LEU A 174 -7.67 2.54 -15.18
CA LEU A 174 -8.26 1.24 -15.47
C LEU A 174 -8.86 0.60 -14.22
N VAL A 175 -8.11 0.60 -13.11
CA VAL A 175 -8.59 0.06 -11.83
C VAL A 175 -9.81 0.86 -11.34
N ASN A 176 -9.76 2.20 -11.41
CA ASN A 176 -10.90 3.04 -11.03
C ASN A 176 -12.14 2.82 -11.91
N ARG A 177 -11.96 2.60 -13.22
CA ARG A 177 -13.08 2.21 -14.11
C ARG A 177 -13.66 0.87 -13.71
N ASN A 178 -12.81 -0.13 -13.43
CA ASN A 178 -13.26 -1.44 -12.99
C ASN A 178 -14.05 -1.34 -11.67
N LEU A 179 -13.52 -0.62 -10.68
CA LEU A 179 -14.19 -0.38 -9.39
C LEU A 179 -15.56 0.29 -9.54
N ARG A 180 -15.72 1.21 -10.50
CA ARG A 180 -17.02 1.85 -10.79
C ARG A 180 -18.01 0.87 -11.43
N LEU A 181 -17.56 0.06 -12.39
CA LEU A 181 -18.39 -0.95 -13.05
C LEU A 181 -18.84 -2.04 -12.08
N SER A 182 -17.93 -2.54 -11.23
CA SER A 182 -18.28 -3.52 -10.19
C SER A 182 -19.35 -2.99 -9.24
N LYS A 183 -19.28 -1.70 -8.83
CA LYS A 183 -20.30 -1.07 -7.98
C LYS A 183 -21.65 -0.92 -8.69
N ALA A 184 -21.65 -0.54 -9.97
CA ALA A 184 -22.88 -0.36 -10.74
C ALA A 184 -23.63 -1.69 -10.97
N ASN A 185 -22.89 -2.80 -11.05
CA ASN A 185 -23.44 -4.13 -11.31
C ASN A 185 -23.79 -4.93 -10.04
N GLN A 186 -23.59 -4.38 -8.84
CA GLN A 186 -23.96 -5.05 -7.60
C GLN A 186 -25.48 -4.92 -7.33
N PRO A 187 -26.23 -6.03 -7.18
CA PRO A 187 -27.63 -5.96 -6.80
C PRO A 187 -27.77 -5.39 -5.38
N PRO A 188 -28.83 -4.58 -5.11
CA PRO A 188 -29.10 -4.03 -3.78
C PRO A 188 -29.55 -5.15 -2.84
N SER A 189 -28.60 -5.85 -2.22
CA SER A 189 -28.87 -6.90 -1.23
C SER A 189 -28.40 -6.45 0.15
N LEU A 190 -29.27 -6.62 1.15
CA LEU A 190 -29.02 -6.32 2.57
C LEU A 190 -28.00 -7.28 3.24
N PHE A 191 -27.51 -8.29 2.52
CA PHE A 191 -26.56 -9.30 3.00
C PHE A 191 -25.33 -9.43 2.07
N GLN A 192 -24.68 -8.31 1.73
CA GLN A 192 -23.42 -8.37 1.00
C GLN A 192 -22.27 -8.71 1.97
N MET A 193 -21.83 -9.97 1.96
CA MET A 193 -20.46 -10.29 2.38
C MET A 193 -19.50 -9.67 1.34
N ASN A 194 -18.56 -8.86 1.84
CA ASN A 194 -17.56 -8.13 1.08
C ASN A 194 -16.81 -9.00 0.06
N THR A 195 -17.11 -8.88 -1.23
CA THR A 195 -16.10 -9.09 -2.27
C THR A 195 -16.43 -8.25 -3.52
N PRO A 196 -15.73 -7.14 -3.78
CA PRO A 196 -15.41 -6.82 -5.16
C PRO A 196 -14.39 -7.87 -5.61
N SER A 197 -14.80 -8.84 -6.43
CA SER A 197 -13.86 -9.61 -7.21
C SER A 197 -13.19 -8.66 -8.20
N SER A 198 -12.07 -8.06 -7.79
CA SER A 198 -11.25 -7.30 -8.72
C SER A 198 -10.72 -8.31 -9.73
N THR A 199 -11.28 -8.27 -10.94
CA THR A 199 -10.78 -8.99 -12.11
C THR A 199 -9.36 -8.57 -12.51
N MET A 200 -8.82 -7.55 -11.82
CA MET A 200 -7.47 -7.03 -12.01
C MET A 200 -6.61 -7.22 -10.76
N TYR A 201 -5.37 -7.63 -10.95
CA TYR A 201 -4.34 -7.70 -9.92
C TYR A 201 -3.01 -7.18 -10.45
N VAL A 202 -2.08 -6.88 -9.55
CA VAL A 202 -0.69 -6.59 -9.91
C VAL A 202 0.17 -7.78 -9.55
N GLY A 203 1.01 -8.20 -10.48
CA GLY A 203 2.10 -9.13 -10.21
C GLY A 203 3.45 -8.51 -10.57
N TRP A 204 4.54 -9.20 -10.21
CA TRP A 204 5.88 -8.74 -10.51
C TRP A 204 6.82 -9.88 -10.89
N ILE A 205 7.84 -9.57 -11.67
CA ILE A 205 8.93 -10.48 -12.02
C ILE A 205 10.26 -9.83 -11.59
N PRO A 206 11.00 -10.46 -10.66
CA PRO A 206 12.35 -10.06 -10.29
C PRO A 206 13.38 -10.48 -11.36
N TYR A 207 14.20 -9.52 -11.81
CA TYR A 207 15.29 -9.77 -12.74
C TYR A 207 16.64 -9.42 -12.10
N GLY A 208 17.56 -10.38 -12.16
CA GLY A 208 18.96 -10.22 -11.76
C GLY A 208 19.85 -9.73 -12.90
N GLU A 209 21.12 -10.12 -12.85
CA GLU A 209 22.06 -9.79 -13.92
C GLU A 209 21.70 -10.44 -15.26
N LEU A 210 22.05 -9.76 -16.35
CA LEU A 210 21.82 -10.23 -17.72
C LEU A 210 20.35 -10.49 -18.08
N GLY A 211 19.40 -9.93 -17.31
CA GLY A 211 17.97 -10.08 -17.58
C GLY A 211 17.42 -11.47 -17.27
N LYS A 212 18.08 -12.23 -16.39
CA LYS A 212 17.57 -13.53 -15.92
C LYS A 212 16.58 -13.34 -14.77
N VAL A 213 15.49 -14.09 -14.79
CA VAL A 213 14.56 -14.15 -13.65
C VAL A 213 15.27 -14.81 -12.46
N VAL A 214 15.21 -14.16 -11.29
CA VAL A 214 15.85 -14.63 -10.05
C VAL A 214 14.82 -14.61 -8.93
N PHE A 215 14.61 -15.74 -8.26
CA PHE A 215 13.72 -15.78 -7.10
C PHE A 215 14.42 -15.13 -5.87
N PRO A 216 13.83 -14.12 -5.22
CA PRO A 216 14.51 -13.34 -4.20
C PRO A 216 14.27 -13.92 -2.80
N GLU A 217 15.00 -14.99 -2.48
CA GLU A 217 14.85 -15.76 -1.24
C GLU A 217 15.04 -14.92 0.03
N ASN A 218 15.93 -13.92 0.02
CA ASN A 218 16.22 -13.12 1.20
C ASN A 218 15.18 -12.00 1.41
N THR A 219 14.52 -11.55 0.33
CA THR A 219 13.52 -10.48 0.38
C THR A 219 12.13 -10.96 0.80
N VAL A 220 11.71 -12.16 0.39
CA VAL A 220 10.32 -12.64 0.59
C VAL A 220 10.08 -13.35 1.91
N ASN A 221 11.15 -13.88 2.53
CA ASN A 221 11.05 -14.66 3.76
C ASN A 221 11.11 -13.74 4.99
N GLY A 222 10.13 -13.87 5.88
CA GLY A 222 10.09 -13.10 7.12
C GLY A 222 8.74 -13.15 7.80
N SER A 223 8.53 -12.21 8.71
CA SER A 223 7.34 -12.04 9.54
C SER A 223 6.78 -10.63 9.38
N SER A 224 5.53 -10.46 9.82
CA SER A 224 4.84 -9.18 9.80
C SER A 224 4.03 -9.01 11.07
N PHE A 225 4.00 -7.79 11.60
CA PHE A 225 3.14 -7.40 12.70
C PHE A 225 2.25 -6.23 12.26
N ASP A 226 0.93 -6.41 12.44
CA ASP A 226 -0.09 -5.42 12.10
C ASP A 226 -0.76 -4.92 13.37
N SER A 227 -0.78 -3.61 13.56
CA SER A 227 -1.38 -2.94 14.71
C SER A 227 -2.68 -2.20 14.39
N ASP A 228 -3.24 -2.41 13.19
CA ASP A 228 -4.46 -1.81 12.62
C ASP A 228 -4.22 -0.59 11.71
N GLY A 229 -5.13 -0.40 10.74
CA GLY A 229 -5.22 0.79 9.90
C GLY A 229 -4.36 0.80 8.62
N ILE A 230 -3.70 -0.31 8.27
CA ILE A 230 -2.94 -0.43 7.01
C ILE A 230 -3.64 -1.41 6.07
N ASN A 231 -4.02 -0.94 4.88
CA ASN A 231 -4.50 -1.80 3.81
C ASN A 231 -3.38 -2.09 2.80
N LEU A 232 -2.82 -3.30 2.89
CA LEU A 232 -1.85 -3.82 1.94
C LEU A 232 -2.44 -4.97 1.11
N ASP A 233 -2.23 -4.90 -0.20
CA ASP A 233 -2.42 -6.02 -1.12
C ASP A 233 -1.06 -6.61 -1.50
N PHE A 234 -0.96 -7.94 -1.43
CA PHE A 234 0.22 -8.67 -1.86
C PHE A 234 0.41 -8.55 -3.38
N VAL A 235 1.64 -8.22 -3.80
CA VAL A 235 2.00 -8.27 -5.23
C VAL A 235 2.62 -9.63 -5.52
N ARG A 236 1.87 -10.47 -6.24
CA ARG A 236 2.31 -11.84 -6.50
C ARG A 236 3.49 -11.91 -7.45
N ILE A 237 4.45 -12.79 -7.15
CA ILE A 237 5.49 -13.14 -8.12
C ILE A 237 4.83 -13.86 -9.29
N LEU A 238 5.22 -13.48 -10.50
CA LEU A 238 4.77 -14.08 -11.76
C LEU A 238 5.91 -14.87 -12.39
N ASN A 239 5.53 -15.90 -13.15
CA ASN A 239 6.40 -16.51 -14.13
C ASN A 239 6.14 -15.91 -15.51
N GLU A 240 7.16 -15.89 -16.36
CA GLU A 240 7.02 -15.38 -17.74
C GLU A 240 5.94 -16.14 -18.54
N VAL A 241 5.71 -17.42 -18.22
CA VAL A 241 4.64 -18.23 -18.84
C VAL A 241 3.23 -17.77 -18.47
N GLU A 242 3.07 -16.98 -17.41
CA GLU A 242 1.79 -16.41 -17.00
C GLU A 242 1.47 -15.12 -17.78
N LEU A 243 2.45 -14.56 -18.51
CA LEU A 243 2.28 -13.37 -19.33
C LEU A 243 1.73 -13.72 -20.71
N GLU A 244 0.90 -12.83 -21.24
CA GLU A 244 0.47 -12.90 -22.63
C GLU A 244 1.63 -12.46 -23.54
N ILE A 245 1.98 -13.33 -24.49
CA ILE A 245 3.04 -13.10 -25.47
C ILE A 245 2.39 -12.44 -26.70
N PRO A 246 2.86 -11.27 -27.17
CA PRO A 246 2.41 -10.70 -28.42
C PRO A 246 2.68 -11.70 -29.57
N LYS A 247 1.66 -12.01 -30.35
CA LYS A 247 1.82 -12.74 -31.63
C LYS A 247 2.18 -11.79 -32.76
#